data_AF-A0A822A8D4-F1
#
_entry.id   AF-A0A822A8D4-F1
#
_cell.length_a   1.000
_cell.length_b   1.000
_cell.length_c   1.000
_cell.angle_alpha   90.00
_cell.angle_beta   90.00
_cell.angle_gamma   90.00
#
_symmetry.space_group_name_H-M   'P 1'
#
loop_
_entity.id
_entity.type
_entity.pdbx_description
1 polymer ?
#
loop_
_entity_poly.entity_id
_entity_poly.type
_entity_poly.pdbx_seq_one_letter_code
_entity_poly.pdbx_strand_id
1 'polypeptide(L)' 'AAQRFNIPKDKIRLKQDEDVLDTWFSSGIFPFSSFGWPMETDDLKRFFPTTLLETGHDIL' A
#
# COMPACT_ATOMS: atom_id res chain seq x y z
N ALA A 1 -2.36 -19.81 10.12
CA ALA A 1 -1.29 -20.83 10.10
C ALA A 1 -1.51 -21.90 11.17
N ALA A 2 -1.43 -21.57 12.47
CA ALA A 2 -1.57 -22.53 13.57
C ALA A 2 -2.81 -23.44 13.46
N GLN A 3 -3.99 -22.82 13.31
CA GLN A 3 -5.25 -23.54 13.15
C GLN A 3 -5.35 -24.30 11.81
N ARG A 4 -4.80 -23.73 10.73
CA ARG A 4 -4.83 -24.33 9.38
C ARG A 4 -3.96 -25.58 9.28
N PHE A 5 -2.85 -25.63 10.01
CA PHE A 5 -1.89 -26.74 9.97
C PHE A 5 -1.94 -27.62 11.23
N ASN A 6 -2.85 -27.35 12.17
CA ASN A 6 -3.00 -28.05 13.46
C ASN A 6 -1.70 -28.10 14.28
N ILE A 7 -0.99 -26.97 14.37
CA ILE A 7 0.28 -26.82 15.10
C ILE A 7 0.08 -25.83 16.27
N PRO A 8 0.61 -26.12 17.48
CA PRO A 8 0.60 -25.19 18.61
C PRO A 8 1.25 -23.84 18.27
N LYS A 9 0.66 -22.72 18.74
CA LYS A 9 1.11 -21.36 18.40
C LYS A 9 2.56 -21.09 18.83
N ASP A 10 2.98 -21.64 19.97
CA ASP A 10 4.32 -21.56 20.54
C ASP A 10 5.40 -22.21 19.67
N LYS A 11 5.02 -23.12 18.77
CA LYS A 11 5.92 -23.74 17.80
C LYS A 11 6.05 -22.97 16.49
N ILE A 12 5.31 -21.88 16.31
CA ILE A 12 5.38 -21.05 15.10
C ILE A 12 6.29 -19.87 15.38
N ARG A 13 7.37 -19.76 14.60
CA ARG A 13 8.23 -18.58 14.56
C ARG A 13 7.97 -17.84 13.26
N LEU A 14 7.60 -16.57 13.36
CA LEU A 14 7.41 -15.69 12.21
C LEU A 14 8.59 -14.73 12.13
N LYS A 15 9.04 -14.44 10.91
CA LYS A 15 10.00 -13.40 10.59
C LYS A 15 9.39 -12.56 9.48
N GLN A 16 9.54 -11.24 9.57
CA GLN A 16 9.17 -10.35 8.47
C GLN A 16 10.10 -10.61 7.28
N ASP A 17 9.55 -10.52 6.07
CA ASP A 17 10.35 -10.58 4.86
C ASP A 17 11.34 -9.42 4.81
N GLU A 18 12.56 -9.69 4.35
CA GLU A 18 13.60 -8.66 4.19
C GLU A 18 13.47 -7.91 2.86
N ASP A 19 12.64 -8.43 1.94
CA ASP A 19 12.36 -7.80 0.66
C ASP A 19 11.66 -6.44 0.82
N VAL A 20 11.87 -5.59 -0.17
CA VAL A 20 11.21 -4.28 -0.31
C VAL A 20 10.29 -4.29 -1.51
N LEU A 21 9.29 -3.40 -1.49
CA LEU A 21 8.42 -3.19 -2.64
C LEU A 21 9.16 -2.39 -3.71
N ASP A 22 8.81 -2.67 -4.97
CA ASP A 22 9.31 -1.92 -6.11
C ASP A 22 8.88 -0.44 -6.04
N THR A 23 9.71 0.46 -6.56
CA THR A 23 9.44 1.90 -6.56
C THR A 23 8.12 2.24 -7.26
N TRP A 24 7.73 1.50 -8.30
CA TRP A 24 6.47 1.73 -9.00
C TRP A 24 5.23 1.37 -8.15
N PHE A 25 5.38 0.50 -7.14
CA PHE A 25 4.30 0.26 -6.19
C PHE A 25 3.95 1.53 -5.41
N SER A 26 4.96 2.22 -4.87
CA SER A 26 4.73 3.45 -4.08
C SER A 26 4.34 4.64 -4.97
N SER A 27 4.91 4.74 -6.18
CA SER A 27 4.48 5.74 -7.17
C SER A 27 3.01 5.55 -7.59
N GLY A 28 2.55 4.30 -7.77
CA GLY A 28 1.18 4.01 -8.19
C GLY A 28 0.11 4.41 -7.16
N ILE A 29 0.45 4.44 -5.86
CA ILE A 29 -0.48 4.83 -4.80
C ILE A 29 -0.41 6.34 -4.46
N PHE A 30 0.51 7.08 -5.09
CA PHE A 30 0.72 8.51 -4.87
C PHE A 30 -0.56 9.38 -4.91
N PRO A 31 -1.52 9.16 -5.84
CA PRO A 31 -2.68 10.03 -5.97
C PRO A 31 -3.58 10.14 -4.72
N PHE A 32 -3.58 9.13 -3.86
CA PHE A 32 -4.39 9.13 -2.62
C PHE A 32 -3.53 9.08 -1.35
N SER A 33 -2.32 8.52 -1.40
CA SER A 33 -1.42 8.51 -0.24
C SER A 33 -0.96 9.91 0.16
N SER A 34 -0.79 10.81 -0.82
CA SER A 34 -0.44 12.22 -0.59
C SER A 34 -1.51 12.99 0.18
N PHE A 35 -2.77 12.51 0.17
CA PHE A 35 -3.88 13.09 0.93
C PHE A 35 -4.11 12.39 2.27
N GLY A 36 -3.20 11.52 2.70
CA GLY A 36 -3.25 10.88 4.02
C GLY A 36 -3.99 9.54 4.08
N TRP A 37 -4.31 8.94 2.93
CA TRP A 37 -4.72 7.54 2.89
C TRP A 37 -3.63 6.66 3.55
N PRO A 38 -3.99 5.66 4.38
CA PRO A 38 -5.31 5.03 4.53
C PRO A 38 -6.28 5.70 5.51
N MET A 39 -5.94 6.85 6.08
CA MET A 39 -6.86 7.58 6.95
C MET A 39 -7.92 8.32 6.11
N GLU A 40 -9.16 8.38 6.62
CA GLU A 40 -10.26 9.10 5.98
C GLU A 40 -10.21 10.61 6.27
N THR A 41 -9.16 11.27 5.81
CA THR A 41 -8.93 12.70 5.99
C THR A 41 -9.93 13.55 5.21
N ASP A 42 -10.12 14.80 5.63
CA ASP A 42 -10.95 15.76 4.90
C ASP A 42 -10.34 16.11 3.53
N ASP A 43 -9.01 16.15 3.43
CA ASP A 43 -8.30 16.38 2.17
C ASP A 43 -8.54 15.25 1.16
N LEU A 44 -8.50 13.99 1.61
CA LEU A 44 -8.80 12.84 0.76
C LEU A 44 -10.24 12.92 0.23
N LYS A 45 -11.21 13.30 1.08
CA LYS A 45 -12.62 13.44 0.68
C LYS A 45 -12.85 14.62 -0.27
N ARG A 46 -12.06 15.69 -0.15
CA ARG A 46 -12.26 16.94 -0.89
C ARG A 46 -11.53 16.96 -2.24
N PHE A 47 -10.34 16.38 -2.30
CA PHE A 47 -9.41 16.54 -3.43
C PHE A 47 -9.18 15.27 -4.24
N PHE A 48 -9.58 14.11 -3.74
CA PHE A 48 -9.55 12.85 -4.49
C PHE A 48 -10.99 12.42 -4.85
N PRO A 49 -11.27 11.95 -6.08
CA PRO A 49 -10.35 11.78 -7.20
C PRO A 49 -9.96 13.11 -7.87
N THR A 50 -8.70 13.19 -8.31
CA THR A 50 -8.19 14.32 -9.11
C THR A 50 -8.73 14.27 -10.54
N THR A 51 -8.79 15.41 -11.23
CA THR A 51 -9.40 15.52 -12.58
C THR A 51 -8.41 15.46 -13.74
N LEU A 52 -7.12 15.73 -13.51
CA LEU A 52 -6.08 15.71 -14.53
C LEU A 52 -4.78 15.15 -13.94
N LEU A 53 -4.11 14.29 -14.70
CA LEU A 53 -2.74 13.85 -14.44
C LEU A 53 -1.90 14.19 -15.68
N GLU A 54 -0.97 15.12 -15.53
CA GLU A 54 0.04 15.41 -16.54
C GLU A 54 1.22 14.46 -16.34
N THR A 55 1.59 13.72 -17.39
CA THR A 55 2.71 12.77 -17.37
C THR A 55 3.37 12.65 -18.73
N GLY A 56 4.64 12.23 -18.75
CA GLY A 56 5.37 11.87 -19.96
C GLY A 56 4.96 10.49 -20.49
N HIS A 57 5.18 10.26 -21.80
CA HIS A 57 4.94 8.96 -22.45
C HIS A 57 5.91 7.86 -21.99
N ASP A 58 7.07 8.24 -21.47
CA ASP A 58 8.12 7.32 -21.02
C ASP A 58 7.72 6.48 -19.79
N ILE A 59 6.69 6.89 -19.05
CA ILE A 59 6.20 6.22 -17.83
C ILE A 59 4.70 5.89 -17.87
N LEU A 60 4.11 5.92 -19.07
CA LEU A 60 2.75 5.44 -19.38
C LEU A 60 2.81 4.02 -19.94
#